data_AF-A0A3D1QCC5-F1
#
_entry.id   AF-A0A3D1QCC5-F1
#
_cell.length_a   1.000
_cell.length_b   1.000
_cell.length_c   1.000
_cell.angle_alpha   90.00
_cell.angle_beta   90.00
_cell.angle_gamma   90.00
#
_symmetry.space_group_name_H-M   'P 1'
#
loop_
_entity.id
_entity.type
_entity.pdbx_description
1 polymer ?
#
loop_
_entity_poly.entity_id
_entity_poly.type
_entity_poly.pdbx_seq_one_letter_code
_entity_poly.pdbx_strand_id
1 'polypeptide(L)'
;TTPLLGCDTPKEALHLGEQDARLHFNRCECCHGWVCDEHFNENRMMCIACMPRICTQCGAPASKSEQFCKVCGAPHFETCEERMDDYE
;
A
#
# COMPACT_ATOMS: atom_id res chain seq x y z
N THR A 1 7.98 9.65 16.09
CA THR A 1 8.09 11.12 15.94
C THR A 1 9.20 11.40 14.95
N THR A 2 8.89 12.11 13.88
CA THR A 2 9.92 12.61 12.94
C THR A 2 10.83 13.58 13.70
N PRO A 3 12.17 13.40 13.65
CA PRO A 3 13.09 14.28 14.34
C PRO A 3 12.97 15.72 13.82
N LEU A 4 13.20 16.70 14.69
CA LEU A 4 13.26 18.10 14.28
C LEU A 4 14.47 18.30 13.37
N LEU A 5 14.23 18.76 12.14
CA LEU A 5 15.28 19.13 11.21
C LEU A 5 15.85 20.49 11.63
N GLY A 6 17.06 20.50 12.19
CA GLY A 6 17.78 21.73 12.51
C GLY A 6 18.49 22.26 11.27
N CYS A 7 17.88 23.22 10.58
CA CYS A 7 18.48 23.90 9.44
C CYS A 7 17.96 25.33 9.29
N ASP A 8 18.79 26.21 8.72
CA ASP A 8 18.54 27.65 8.69
C ASP A 8 17.80 28.11 7.41
N THR A 9 17.65 27.23 6.41
CA THR A 9 17.03 27.58 5.13
C THR A 9 15.96 26.58 4.67
N PRO A 10 14.89 27.05 4.00
CA PRO A 10 13.85 26.16 3.46
C PRO A 10 14.37 25.14 2.44
N LYS A 11 15.41 25.49 1.67
CA LYS A 11 15.99 24.59 0.66
C LYS A 11 16.71 23.41 1.30
N GLU A 12 17.43 23.68 2.38
CA GLU A 12 18.10 22.64 3.17
C GLU A 12 17.09 21.77 3.92
N ALA A 13 16.04 22.36 4.48
CA ALA A 13 14.92 21.64 5.10
C ALA A 13 14.27 20.64 4.13
N LEU A 14 14.01 21.08 2.89
CA LEU A 14 13.46 20.22 1.84
C LEU A 14 14.43 19.06 1.52
N HIS A 15 15.71 19.36 1.33
CA HIS A 15 16.71 18.35 1.01
C HIS A 15 16.84 17.27 2.09
N LEU A 16 16.87 17.67 3.37
CA LEU A 16 16.93 16.75 4.50
C LEU A 16 15.64 15.92 4.63
N GLY A 17 14.48 16.55 4.47
CA GLY A 17 13.19 15.87 4.49
C GLY A 17 13.04 14.85 3.36
N GLU A 18 13.52 15.16 2.15
CA GLU A 18 13.54 14.22 1.02
C GLU A 18 14.42 13.01 1.30
N GLN A 19 15.61 13.21 1.90
CA GLN A 19 16.50 12.11 2.26
C GLN A 19 15.89 11.18 3.31
N ASP A 20 15.28 11.75 4.35
CA ASP A 20 14.64 11.00 5.44
C ASP A 20 13.42 10.23 4.92
N ALA A 21 12.55 10.88 4.14
CA ALA A 21 11.37 10.25 3.55
C ALA A 21 11.74 9.05 2.67
N ARG A 22 12.83 9.13 1.88
CA ARG A 22 13.27 8.03 0.99
C ARG A 22 13.60 6.73 1.72
N LEU A 23 13.81 6.75 3.04
CA LEU A 23 14.05 5.55 3.85
C LEU A 23 12.76 4.79 4.19
N HIS A 24 11.61 5.45 4.11
CA HIS A 24 10.32 4.94 4.60
C HIS A 24 9.28 4.74 3.50
N PHE A 25 9.64 5.10 2.26
CA PHE A 25 8.78 4.93 1.10
C PHE A 25 9.46 4.03 0.08
N ASN A 26 8.71 3.05 -0.40
CA ASN A 26 9.15 2.07 -1.40
C ASN A 26 8.40 2.30 -2.70
N ARG A 27 9.12 2.23 -3.83
CA ARG A 27 8.53 2.38 -5.16
C ARG A 27 8.11 1.03 -5.70
N CYS A 28 6.83 0.87 -5.98
CA CYS A 28 6.28 -0.36 -6.58
C CYS A 28 6.81 -0.59 -8.00
N GLU A 29 7.32 -1.78 -8.32
CA GLU A 29 7.80 -2.11 -9.68
C GLU A 29 6.65 -2.28 -10.70
N CYS A 30 5.41 -2.49 -10.23
CA CYS A 30 4.25 -2.66 -11.09
C CYS A 30 3.61 -1.32 -11.50
N CYS A 31 3.28 -0.46 -10.54
CA CYS A 31 2.59 0.81 -10.81
C CYS A 31 3.48 2.05 -10.67
N HIS A 32 4.73 1.89 -10.22
CA HIS A 32 5.67 2.98 -9.94
C HIS A 32 5.22 3.99 -8.88
N GLY A 33 4.13 3.72 -8.15
CA GLY A 33 3.69 4.51 -7.01
C GLY A 33 4.58 4.29 -5.79
N TRP A 34 4.76 5.35 -5.00
CA TRP A 34 5.42 5.28 -3.70
C TRP A 34 4.41 4.90 -2.62
N VAL A 35 4.75 3.90 -1.80
CA VAL A 35 3.94 3.43 -0.67
C VAL A 35 4.82 3.31 0.57
N CYS A 36 4.27 3.45 1.77
CA CYS A 36 5.04 3.22 2.99
C CYS A 36 5.37 1.73 3.16
N ASP A 37 6.31 1.43 4.07
CA ASP A 37 6.76 0.07 4.39
C ASP A 37 5.61 -0.92 4.66
N GLU A 38 4.60 -0.51 5.43
CA GLU A 38 3.43 -1.36 5.74
C GLU A 38 2.61 -1.76 4.51
N HIS A 39 2.58 -0.91 3.48
CA HIS A 39 1.84 -1.15 2.24
C HIS A 39 2.73 -1.71 1.11
N PHE A 40 4.00 -2.01 1.39
CA PHE A 40 4.95 -2.58 0.44
C PHE A 40 5.24 -4.05 0.76
N ASN A 41 5.16 -4.91 -0.27
CA ASN A 41 5.60 -6.29 -0.16
C ASN A 41 7.03 -6.40 -0.68
N GLU A 42 8.00 -6.40 0.23
CA GLU A 42 9.43 -6.51 -0.08
C GLU A 42 9.78 -7.80 -0.83
N ASN A 43 9.14 -8.93 -0.50
CA ASN A 43 9.40 -10.21 -1.16
C ASN A 43 9.00 -10.21 -2.64
N ARG A 44 8.07 -9.33 -3.03
CA ARG A 44 7.55 -9.24 -4.40
C ARG A 44 7.87 -7.91 -5.08
N MET A 45 8.58 -7.01 -4.42
CA MET A 45 8.93 -5.68 -4.91
C MET A 45 7.73 -4.87 -5.43
N MET A 46 6.56 -5.00 -4.80
CA MET A 46 5.32 -4.33 -5.24
C MET A 46 4.45 -3.90 -4.07
N CYS A 47 3.60 -2.90 -4.27
CA CYS A 47 2.62 -2.54 -3.25
C CYS A 47 1.55 -3.62 -3.08
N ILE A 48 0.95 -3.70 -1.89
CA ILE A 48 -0.10 -4.68 -1.59
C ILE A 48 -1.32 -4.53 -2.52
N ALA A 49 -1.55 -3.32 -3.04
CA ALA A 49 -2.59 -3.08 -4.03
C ALA A 49 -2.26 -3.74 -5.38
N CYS A 50 -1.00 -3.85 -5.79
CA CYS A 50 -0.64 -4.54 -7.03
C CYS A 50 -0.58 -6.05 -6.88
N MET A 51 -0.69 -6.59 -5.65
CA MET A 51 -0.63 -8.03 -5.45
C MET A 51 -1.81 -8.74 -6.14
N PRO A 52 -1.55 -9.89 -6.80
CA PRO A 52 -2.61 -10.68 -7.40
C PRO A 52 -3.50 -11.25 -6.30
N ARG A 53 -4.81 -11.02 -6.40
CA ARG A 53 -5.81 -11.69 -5.58
C ARG A 53 -6.10 -13.07 -6.16
N ILE A 54 -6.11 -14.09 -5.30
CA ILE A 54 -6.35 -15.48 -5.67
C ILE A 54 -7.48 -16.01 -4.80
N CYS A 55 -8.45 -16.68 -5.42
CA CYS A 55 -9.51 -17.36 -4.68
C CYS A 55 -8.92 -18.47 -3.81
N THR A 56 -9.17 -18.42 -2.51
CA THR A 56 -8.66 -19.42 -1.55
C THR A 56 -9.31 -20.79 -1.70
N GLN A 57 -10.48 -20.88 -2.35
CA GLN A 57 -11.19 -22.14 -2.56
C GLN A 57 -10.74 -22.89 -3.82
N CYS A 58 -10.57 -22.19 -4.94
CA CYS A 58 -10.28 -22.84 -6.23
C CYS A 58 -8.96 -22.40 -6.89
N GLY A 59 -8.25 -21.42 -6.32
CA GLY A 59 -7.00 -20.92 -6.87
C GLY A 59 -7.13 -20.02 -8.10
N ALA A 60 -8.35 -19.70 -8.55
CA ALA A 60 -8.55 -18.81 -9.70
C ALA A 60 -8.12 -17.37 -9.39
N PRO A 61 -7.59 -16.62 -10.37
CA PRO A 61 -7.37 -15.18 -10.24
C PRO A 61 -8.68 -14.46 -9.93
N ALA A 62 -8.62 -13.48 -9.05
CA ALA A 62 -9.78 -12.71 -8.65
C ALA A 62 -9.60 -11.22 -8.91
N SER A 63 -10.68 -10.57 -9.31
CA SER A 63 -10.74 -9.11 -9.40
C SER A 63 -10.86 -8.49 -8.01
N LYS A 64 -10.32 -7.27 -7.84
CA LYS A 64 -10.53 -6.49 -6.62
C LYS A 64 -11.97 -6.06 -6.40
N SER A 65 -12.72 -5.85 -7.48
CA SER A 65 -14.10 -5.35 -7.43
C SER A 65 -15.17 -6.44 -7.30
N GLU A 66 -14.75 -7.71 -7.25
CA GLU A 66 -15.68 -8.85 -7.21
C GLU A 66 -15.87 -9.37 -5.80
N GLN A 67 -17.13 -9.46 -5.37
CA GLN A 67 -17.51 -10.01 -4.06
C GLN A 67 -17.47 -11.54 -4.04
N PHE A 68 -17.57 -12.19 -5.20
CA PHE A 68 -17.59 -13.64 -5.36
C PHE A 68 -16.65 -14.07 -6.47
N CYS A 69 -16.03 -15.23 -6.29
CA CYS A 69 -15.21 -15.83 -7.33
C CYS A 69 -16.08 -16.23 -8.52
N LYS A 70 -15.80 -15.69 -9.71
CA LYS A 70 -16.50 -16.03 -10.96
C LYS A 70 -16.36 -17.49 -11.40
N VAL A 71 -15.41 -18.24 -10.84
CA VAL A 71 -15.16 -19.64 -11.19
C VAL A 71 -15.93 -20.59 -10.28
N CYS A 72 -15.84 -20.44 -8.95
CA CYS A 72 -16.45 -21.38 -7.99
C CYS A 72 -17.60 -20.79 -7.16
N GLY A 73 -17.86 -19.49 -7.26
CA GLY A 73 -18.92 -18.81 -6.49
C GLY A 73 -18.58 -18.55 -5.02
N ALA A 74 -17.39 -18.93 -4.54
CA ALA A 74 -16.98 -18.67 -3.16
C ALA A 74 -16.88 -17.15 -2.87
N PRO A 75 -17.32 -16.69 -1.68
CA PRO A 75 -17.20 -15.28 -1.31
C PRO A 75 -15.74 -14.88 -1.11
N HIS A 76 -15.42 -13.65 -1.51
CA HIS A 76 -14.16 -12.98 -1.19
C HIS A 76 -14.31 -12.26 0.16
N PHE A 77 -13.44 -12.53 1.13
CA PHE A 77 -13.54 -11.96 2.48
C PHE A 77 -12.78 -10.65 2.70
N GLU A 78 -12.30 -9.97 1.66
CA GLU A 78 -11.52 -8.75 1.85
C GLU A 78 -12.37 -7.49 1.74
N THR A 79 -12.98 -7.08 2.85
CA THR A 79 -13.42 -5.70 3.08
C THR A 79 -12.63 -5.10 4.23
N CYS A 80 -11.52 -4.41 3.91
CA CYS A 80 -10.83 -3.51 4.84
C CYS A 80 -11.32 -2.05 4.75
N GLU A 81 -12.43 -1.77 4.06
CA GLU A 81 -13.02 -0.43 4.01
C GLU A 81 -14.41 -0.39 4.66
N GLU A 82 -14.42 -0.33 5.99
CA GLU A 82 -15.36 0.53 6.74
C GLU A 82 -14.56 1.15 7.91
N ARG A 83 -13.72 2.15 7.60
CA ARG A 83 -13.09 3.04 8.61
C ARG A 83 -13.30 4.51 8.28
N MET A 84 -14.49 4.86 7.79
CA MET A 84 -14.93 6.25 7.72
C MET A 84 -16.42 6.26 8.00
N ASP A 85 -16.80 6.61 9.23
CA ASP A 85 -18.08 7.18 9.69
C ASP A 85 -18.39 6.74 11.13
N ASP A 86 -17.53 7.13 12.09
CA ASP A 86 -17.94 7.34 13.48
C ASP A 86 -16.89 8.22 14.18
N TYR A 87 -17.12 9.53 14.14
CA TYR A 87 -16.54 10.47 15.09
C TYR A 87 -17.66 11.44 15.44
N GLU A 88 -18.40 11.13 16.51
CA GLU A 88 -19.25 12.07 17.23
C GLU A 88 -18.39 12.93 18.18
#